data_AF-K9KAI1-F1
#
_entry.id   AF-K9KAI1-F1
#
_cell.length_a   1.000
_cell.length_b   1.000
_cell.length_c   1.000
_cell.angle_alpha   90.00
_cell.angle_beta   90.00
_cell.angle_gamma   90.00
#
_symmetry.space_group_name_H-M   'P 1'
#
loop_
_entity.id
_entity.type
_entity.pdbx_description
1 polymer ?
#
loop_
_entity_poly.entity_id
_entity_poly.type
_entity_poly.pdbx_seq_one_letter_code
_entity_poly.pdbx_strand_id
1 'polypeptide(L)'
;TAPFGLKPRSVFLRPQRNLESIDPQFTIRRKMEQMREEKEVVEQLRESIEMRLKVSLHEDLGAALMDGVVLCHLVNHIRPRSVASIHVPSPAVPKLSMAKCRRNVENFLEACRKLGVPEGKLCLPHHILEEKGLVKVGMTVQALLDISVTKALFT
;
A
#
# COMPACT_ATOMS: atom_id res chain seq x y z
N THR A 1 66.40 37.72 23.93
CA THR A 1 65.28 37.90 24.88
C THR A 1 63.98 37.79 24.11
N ALA A 2 63.34 36.63 24.16
CA ALA A 2 62.05 36.39 23.49
C ALA A 2 60.90 36.84 24.39
N PRO A 3 59.81 37.40 23.84
CA PRO A 3 58.58 37.46 24.60
C PRO A 3 57.38 36.85 23.82
N PHE A 4 56.53 36.17 24.59
CA PHE A 4 55.17 35.69 24.26
C PHE A 4 55.08 34.58 23.18
N GLY A 5 54.73 33.33 23.47
CA GLY A 5 53.81 32.83 24.49
C GLY A 5 52.42 32.53 23.91
N LEU A 6 52.32 31.78 22.80
CA LEU A 6 51.06 31.18 22.33
C LEU A 6 51.29 29.70 22.02
N LYS A 7 50.78 28.82 22.90
CA LYS A 7 50.68 27.39 22.62
C LYS A 7 49.54 27.16 21.62
N PRO A 8 49.76 26.50 20.47
CA PRO A 8 48.64 26.06 19.65
C PRO A 8 47.83 25.03 20.44
N ARG A 9 46.52 25.27 20.58
CA ARG A 9 45.56 24.26 21.06
C ARG A 9 45.70 23.04 20.14
N SER A 10 46.01 21.89 20.73
CA SER A 10 45.86 20.60 20.07
C SER A 10 44.40 20.49 19.63
N VAL A 11 44.16 20.71 18.33
CA VAL A 11 42.90 20.37 17.71
C VAL A 11 42.82 18.86 17.83
N PHE A 12 41.85 18.39 18.60
CA PHE A 12 41.46 16.99 18.69
C PHE A 12 41.46 16.43 17.26
N LEU A 13 42.48 15.64 16.91
CA LEU A 13 42.40 14.74 15.77
C LEU A 13 41.31 13.75 16.17
N ARG A 14 40.06 14.04 15.78
CA ARG A 14 39.05 12.99 15.70
C ARG A 14 39.71 11.88 14.88
N PRO A 15 39.82 10.66 15.40
CA PRO A 15 40.07 9.54 14.51
C PRO A 15 39.04 9.66 13.41
N GLN A 16 39.47 9.69 12.16
CA GLN A 16 38.56 9.35 11.08
C GLN A 16 37.87 8.08 11.57
N ARG A 17 36.56 8.15 11.79
CA ARG A 17 35.76 6.92 11.73
C ARG A 17 35.90 6.50 10.29
N ASN A 18 36.96 5.74 10.08
CA ASN A 18 37.00 4.57 9.27
C ASN A 18 35.60 4.30 8.69
N LEU A 19 35.40 4.79 7.47
CA LEU A 19 34.24 4.57 6.64
C LEU A 19 34.35 3.17 6.00
N GLU A 20 35.14 2.27 6.58
CA GLU A 20 35.27 0.92 6.06
C GLU A 20 33.90 0.23 6.17
N SER A 21 33.44 -0.14 4.99
CA SER A 21 32.41 -1.14 4.74
C SER A 21 31.05 -0.89 5.37
N ILE A 22 30.23 -0.05 4.72
CA ILE A 22 28.84 -0.49 4.54
C ILE A 22 28.95 -1.72 3.64
N ASP A 23 28.93 -2.93 4.22
CA ASP A 23 28.98 -4.17 3.45
C ASP A 23 27.88 -4.12 2.38
N PRO A 24 28.21 -4.02 1.08
CA PRO A 24 27.21 -3.94 0.02
C PRO A 24 26.31 -5.18 0.04
N GLN A 25 26.82 -6.30 0.55
CA GLN A 25 26.10 -7.55 0.69
C GLN A 25 24.99 -7.52 1.75
N PHE A 26 25.15 -6.77 2.86
CA PHE A 26 24.08 -6.59 3.85
C PHE A 26 22.95 -5.74 3.29
N THR A 27 23.30 -4.66 2.58
CA THR A 27 22.33 -3.77 1.92
C THR A 27 21.55 -4.50 0.82
N ILE A 28 22.23 -5.32 0.00
CA ILE A 28 21.61 -6.12 -1.06
C ILE A 28 20.68 -7.19 -0.48
N ARG A 29 21.12 -7.95 0.53
CA ARG A 29 20.28 -8.99 1.18
C ARG A 29 19.00 -8.40 1.74
N ARG A 30 19.11 -7.32 2.54
CA ARG A 30 17.95 -6.64 3.11
C ARG A 30 17.01 -6.11 2.04
N LYS A 31 17.54 -5.56 0.94
CA LYS A 31 16.72 -5.06 -0.16
C LYS A 31 15.98 -6.20 -0.90
N MET A 32 16.62 -7.35 -1.06
CA MET A 32 16.00 -8.54 -1.67
C MET A 32 14.90 -9.11 -0.77
N GLU A 33 15.11 -9.18 0.53
CA GLU A 33 14.08 -9.58 1.50
C GLU A 33 12.88 -8.63 1.45
N GLN A 34 13.10 -7.32 1.44
CA GLN A 34 12.03 -6.34 1.30
C GLN A 34 11.22 -6.57 0.00
N MET A 35 11.88 -6.74 -1.14
CA MET A 35 11.18 -6.98 -2.40
C MET A 35 10.38 -8.29 -2.38
N ARG A 36 10.88 -9.31 -1.68
CA ARG A 36 10.17 -10.57 -1.50
C ARG A 36 8.93 -10.39 -0.64
N GLU A 37 9.04 -9.72 0.51
CA GLU A 37 7.89 -9.44 1.38
C GLU A 37 6.83 -8.60 0.66
N GLU A 38 7.24 -7.55 -0.06
CA GLU A 38 6.33 -6.73 -0.86
C GLU A 38 5.61 -7.57 -1.92
N LYS A 39 6.32 -8.47 -2.60
CA LYS A 39 5.72 -9.41 -3.56
C LYS A 39 4.72 -10.34 -2.89
N GLU A 40 5.07 -10.93 -1.75
CA GLU A 40 4.18 -11.82 -1.00
C GLU A 40 2.88 -11.12 -0.58
N VAL A 41 2.96 -9.85 -0.14
CA VAL A 41 1.76 -9.05 0.18
C VAL A 41 0.90 -8.81 -1.07
N VAL A 42 1.52 -8.55 -2.22
CA VAL A 42 0.80 -8.31 -3.48
C VAL A 42 0.10 -9.58 -3.99
N GLU A 43 0.74 -10.74 -3.89
CA GLU A 43 0.10 -12.02 -4.24
C GLU A 43 -1.06 -12.33 -3.29
N GLN A 44 -0.88 -12.15 -1.98
CA GLN A 44 -1.97 -12.34 -1.00
C GLN A 44 -3.16 -11.40 -1.27
N LEU A 45 -2.90 -10.16 -1.69
CA LEU A 45 -3.95 -9.23 -2.10
C LEU A 45 -4.76 -9.78 -3.28
N ARG A 46 -4.09 -10.28 -4.33
CA ARG A 46 -4.74 -10.90 -5.49
C ARG A 46 -5.61 -12.07 -5.05
N GLU A 47 -5.02 -13.05 -4.35
CA GLU A 47 -5.71 -14.27 -3.91
C GLU A 47 -6.93 -13.95 -3.05
N SER A 48 -6.79 -12.99 -2.13
CA SER A 48 -7.88 -12.56 -1.25
C SER A 48 -9.07 -11.98 -2.03
N ILE A 49 -8.80 -11.18 -3.06
CA ILE A 49 -9.84 -10.60 -3.91
C ILE A 49 -10.50 -11.68 -4.78
N GLU A 50 -9.70 -12.47 -5.50
CA GLU A 50 -10.18 -13.51 -6.41
C GLU A 50 -11.03 -14.55 -5.69
N MET A 51 -10.58 -15.02 -4.52
CA MET A 51 -11.32 -15.96 -3.68
C MET A 51 -12.66 -15.39 -3.21
N ARG A 52 -12.71 -14.12 -2.78
CA ARG A 52 -13.94 -13.50 -2.26
C ARG A 52 -14.94 -13.20 -3.36
N LEU A 53 -14.47 -12.65 -4.47
CA LEU A 53 -15.33 -12.27 -5.59
C LEU A 53 -15.62 -13.43 -6.55
N LYS A 54 -14.88 -14.54 -6.44
CA LYS A 54 -14.93 -15.69 -7.36
C LYS A 54 -14.68 -15.28 -8.82
N VAL A 55 -13.67 -14.45 -9.02
CA VAL A 55 -13.23 -13.94 -10.32
C VAL A 55 -11.74 -14.17 -10.49
N SER A 56 -11.26 -14.11 -11.74
CA SER A 56 -9.82 -14.04 -12.04
C SER A 56 -9.47 -12.62 -12.45
N LEU A 57 -8.48 -12.02 -11.80
CA LEU A 57 -8.00 -10.69 -12.12
C LEU A 57 -6.97 -10.74 -13.25
N HIS A 58 -6.75 -9.61 -13.90
CA HIS A 58 -5.71 -9.45 -14.91
C HIS A 58 -4.30 -9.72 -14.32
N GLU A 59 -3.34 -10.15 -15.13
CA GLU A 59 -1.95 -10.43 -14.70
C GLU A 59 -1.29 -9.21 -14.05
N ASP A 60 -1.54 -8.03 -14.62
CA ASP A 60 -1.25 -6.76 -13.98
C ASP A 60 -2.32 -6.40 -12.95
N LEU A 61 -2.00 -6.61 -11.66
CA LEU A 61 -2.90 -6.30 -10.55
C LEU A 61 -3.13 -4.79 -10.40
N GLY A 62 -2.14 -3.96 -10.72
CA GLY A 62 -2.27 -2.49 -10.67
C GLY A 62 -3.39 -2.04 -11.61
N ALA A 63 -3.30 -2.46 -12.86
CA ALA A 63 -4.28 -2.13 -13.89
C ALA A 63 -5.68 -2.64 -13.55
N ALA A 64 -5.78 -3.83 -12.95
CA ALA A 64 -7.04 -4.45 -12.54
C ALA A 64 -7.77 -3.68 -11.42
N LEU A 65 -7.02 -2.97 -10.56
CA LEU A 65 -7.57 -2.27 -9.40
C LEU A 65 -7.70 -0.75 -9.60
N MET A 66 -7.01 -0.19 -10.60
CA MET A 66 -6.90 1.27 -10.84
C MET A 66 -8.27 1.98 -10.93
N ASP A 67 -9.27 1.35 -11.55
CA ASP A 67 -10.59 1.96 -11.72
C ASP A 67 -11.49 1.91 -10.47
N GLY A 68 -11.03 1.22 -9.41
CA GLY A 68 -11.71 1.06 -8.13
C GLY A 68 -12.95 0.15 -8.16
N VAL A 69 -13.32 -0.42 -9.31
CA VAL A 69 -14.55 -1.22 -9.46
C VAL A 69 -14.47 -2.51 -8.64
N VAL A 70 -13.39 -3.27 -8.84
CA VAL A 70 -13.13 -4.53 -8.12
C VAL A 70 -13.12 -4.29 -6.61
N LEU A 71 -12.45 -3.23 -6.15
CA LEU A 71 -12.37 -2.85 -4.74
C LEU A 71 -13.74 -2.50 -4.16
N CYS A 72 -14.58 -1.74 -4.89
CA CYS A 72 -15.94 -1.44 -4.45
C CYS A 72 -16.80 -2.71 -4.35
N HIS A 73 -16.67 -3.63 -5.31
CA HIS A 73 -17.37 -4.91 -5.27
C HIS A 73 -16.93 -5.77 -4.09
N LEU A 74 -15.64 -5.81 -3.77
CA LEU A 74 -15.12 -6.51 -2.60
C LEU A 74 -15.78 -6.02 -1.31
N VAL A 75 -15.83 -4.70 -1.10
CA VAL A 75 -16.49 -4.12 0.08
C VAL A 75 -17.96 -4.52 0.14
N ASN A 76 -18.68 -4.45 -0.99
CA ASN A 76 -20.08 -4.84 -1.06
C ASN A 76 -20.30 -6.35 -0.84
N HIS A 77 -19.34 -7.19 -1.19
CA HIS A 77 -19.36 -8.61 -0.87
C HIS A 77 -19.20 -8.86 0.64
N ILE A 78 -18.34 -8.08 1.31
CA ILE A 78 -18.12 -8.17 2.76
C ILE A 78 -19.32 -7.64 3.56
N ARG A 79 -19.87 -6.49 3.16
CA ARG A 79 -21.09 -5.95 3.72
C ARG A 79 -21.95 -5.35 2.60
N PRO A 80 -23.12 -5.95 2.31
CA PRO A 80 -24.01 -5.48 1.24
C PRO A 80 -24.35 -3.99 1.37
N ARG A 81 -24.36 -3.30 0.23
CA ARG A 81 -24.74 -1.87 0.09
C ARG A 81 -23.82 -0.87 0.81
N SER A 82 -22.60 -1.26 1.15
CA SER A 82 -21.61 -0.33 1.74
C SER A 82 -21.13 0.73 0.75
N VAL A 83 -21.07 0.38 -0.55
CA VAL A 83 -20.89 1.30 -1.67
C VAL A 83 -22.19 1.33 -2.47
N ALA A 84 -22.90 2.47 -2.46
CA ALA A 84 -24.24 2.58 -3.02
C ALA A 84 -24.29 2.56 -4.55
N SER A 85 -23.29 3.17 -5.21
CA SER A 85 -23.19 3.24 -6.67
C SER A 85 -21.74 3.03 -7.09
N ILE A 86 -21.55 2.18 -8.09
CA ILE A 86 -20.24 1.85 -8.67
C ILE A 86 -20.31 2.23 -10.15
N HIS A 87 -19.37 3.05 -10.61
CA HIS A 87 -19.23 3.33 -12.02
C HIS A 87 -18.50 2.15 -12.67
N VAL A 88 -19.19 1.40 -13.53
CA VAL A 88 -18.60 0.28 -14.28
C VAL A 88 -18.42 0.66 -15.75
N PRO A 89 -17.37 0.16 -16.45
CA PRO A 89 -17.25 0.29 -17.89
C PRO A 89 -18.47 -0.34 -18.59
N SER A 90 -18.83 0.16 -19.77
CA SER A 90 -19.92 -0.42 -20.58
C SER A 90 -19.35 -0.98 -21.89
N PRO A 91 -20.03 -1.92 -22.57
CA PRO A 91 -19.54 -2.47 -23.83
C PRO A 91 -19.22 -1.42 -24.91
N ALA A 92 -19.97 -0.31 -24.94
CA ALA A 92 -19.75 0.80 -25.86
C ALA A 92 -18.71 1.82 -25.36
N VAL A 93 -18.36 1.80 -24.08
CA VAL A 93 -17.36 2.69 -23.45
C VAL A 93 -16.43 1.83 -22.59
N PRO A 94 -15.39 1.24 -23.20
CA PRO A 94 -14.59 0.19 -22.57
C PRO A 94 -13.68 0.72 -21.46
N LYS A 95 -13.52 2.04 -21.33
CA LYS A 95 -12.71 2.67 -20.28
C LYS A 95 -13.49 3.75 -19.56
N LEU A 96 -13.43 3.73 -18.23
CA LEU A 96 -13.94 4.79 -17.39
C LEU A 96 -13.05 6.04 -17.51
N SER A 97 -13.67 7.22 -17.51
CA SER A 97 -12.93 8.47 -17.32
C SER A 97 -12.26 8.49 -15.95
N MET A 98 -11.10 9.14 -15.83
CA MET A 98 -10.39 9.25 -14.54
C MET A 98 -11.22 9.87 -13.40
N ALA A 99 -12.18 10.75 -13.71
CA ALA A 99 -13.12 11.28 -12.73
C ALA A 99 -14.01 10.19 -12.11
N LYS A 100 -14.47 9.22 -12.91
CA LYS A 100 -15.27 8.07 -12.44
C LYS A 100 -14.41 7.08 -11.66
N CYS A 101 -13.19 6.79 -12.11
CA CYS A 101 -12.24 5.96 -11.37
C CYS A 101 -11.95 6.54 -9.97
N ARG A 102 -11.64 7.85 -9.91
CA ARG A 102 -11.45 8.56 -8.64
C ARG A 102 -12.67 8.44 -7.73
N ARG A 103 -13.88 8.60 -8.28
CA ARG A 103 -15.11 8.49 -7.49
C ARG A 103 -15.32 7.10 -6.89
N ASN A 104 -15.03 6.04 -7.66
CA ASN A 104 -15.06 4.67 -7.14
C ASN A 104 -14.04 4.49 -6.00
N VAL A 105 -12.80 4.97 -6.20
CA VAL A 105 -11.74 4.87 -5.18
C VAL A 105 -12.11 5.62 -3.90
N GLU A 106 -12.67 6.83 -4.01
CA GLU A 106 -13.17 7.58 -2.85
C GLU A 106 -14.28 6.82 -2.10
N ASN A 107 -15.26 6.28 -2.84
CA ASN A 107 -16.35 5.49 -2.26
C ASN A 107 -15.83 4.23 -1.54
N PHE A 108 -14.85 3.54 -2.12
CA PHE A 108 -14.17 2.40 -1.49
C PHE A 108 -13.53 2.80 -0.16
N LEU A 109 -12.73 3.86 -0.13
CA LEU A 109 -12.05 4.32 1.09
C LEU A 109 -13.05 4.78 2.15
N GLU A 110 -14.10 5.50 1.75
CA GLU A 110 -15.16 5.92 2.67
C GLU A 110 -15.88 4.71 3.28
N ALA A 111 -16.18 3.69 2.48
CA ALA A 111 -16.82 2.48 2.96
C ALA A 111 -15.90 1.68 3.90
N CYS A 112 -14.61 1.54 3.58
CA CYS A 112 -13.63 0.92 4.48
C CYS A 112 -13.58 1.62 5.84
N ARG A 113 -13.55 2.96 5.84
CA ARG A 113 -13.60 3.77 7.07
C ARG A 113 -14.89 3.51 7.88
N LYS A 114 -16.05 3.52 7.22
CA LYS A 114 -17.36 3.23 7.86
C LYS A 114 -17.45 1.82 8.42
N LEU A 115 -16.72 0.87 7.83
CA LEU A 115 -16.67 -0.52 8.31
C LEU A 115 -15.75 -0.70 9.52
N GLY A 116 -14.89 0.27 9.80
CA GLY A 116 -14.01 0.31 10.97
C GLY A 116 -12.53 0.11 10.65
N VAL A 117 -12.11 0.20 9.38
CA VAL A 117 -10.69 0.13 9.03
C VAL A 117 -9.96 1.34 9.66
N PRO A 118 -8.89 1.14 10.45
CA PRO A 118 -8.15 2.23 11.07
C PRO A 118 -7.51 3.15 10.02
N GLU A 119 -7.50 4.47 10.25
CA GLU A 119 -6.89 5.45 9.31
C GLU A 119 -5.44 5.12 8.98
N GLY A 120 -4.64 4.65 9.96
CA GLY A 120 -3.25 4.26 9.73
C GLY A 120 -3.06 3.04 8.82
N LYS A 121 -4.12 2.27 8.55
CA LYS A 121 -4.14 1.13 7.63
C LYS A 121 -4.83 1.44 6.30
N LEU A 122 -5.46 2.61 6.15
CA LEU A 122 -6.07 3.03 4.89
C LEU A 122 -5.01 3.46 3.89
N CYS A 123 -5.16 2.99 2.65
CA CYS A 123 -4.42 3.49 1.51
C CYS A 123 -5.00 4.84 1.07
N LEU A 124 -4.24 5.55 0.24
CA LEU A 124 -4.61 6.84 -0.32
C LEU A 124 -5.04 6.65 -1.78
N PRO A 125 -5.83 7.57 -2.36
CA PRO A 125 -6.30 7.42 -3.73
C PRO A 125 -5.18 7.20 -4.76
N HIS A 126 -4.03 7.87 -4.61
CA HIS A 126 -2.89 7.73 -5.52
C HIS A 126 -2.22 6.35 -5.45
N HIS A 127 -2.32 5.62 -4.32
CA HIS A 127 -1.81 4.25 -4.23
C HIS A 127 -2.51 3.31 -5.23
N ILE A 128 -3.77 3.60 -5.55
CA ILE A 128 -4.59 2.84 -6.49
C ILE A 128 -4.52 3.45 -7.89
N LEU A 129 -4.81 4.76 -8.00
CA LEU A 129 -4.93 5.46 -9.29
C LEU A 129 -3.61 5.55 -10.07
N GLU A 130 -2.46 5.50 -9.39
CA GLU A 130 -1.14 5.51 -10.03
C GLU A 130 -0.48 4.12 -10.05
N GLU A 131 -1.18 3.08 -9.58
CA GLU A 131 -0.72 1.67 -9.62
C GLU A 131 0.58 1.40 -8.85
N LYS A 132 0.99 2.33 -7.96
CA LYS A 132 2.29 2.31 -7.25
C LYS A 132 2.22 1.92 -5.78
N GLY A 133 1.02 1.71 -5.22
CA GLY A 133 0.85 1.51 -3.78
C GLY A 133 0.21 0.18 -3.39
N LEU A 134 0.40 -0.88 -4.19
CA LEU A 134 -0.27 -2.17 -3.99
C LEU A 134 -0.05 -2.76 -2.59
N VAL A 135 1.12 -2.61 -2.00
CA VAL A 135 1.38 -3.04 -0.61
C VAL A 135 0.45 -2.35 0.38
N LYS A 136 0.25 -1.03 0.23
CA LYS A 136 -0.68 -0.26 1.06
C LYS A 136 -2.13 -0.65 0.81
N VAL A 137 -2.50 -0.93 -0.45
CA VAL A 137 -3.83 -1.47 -0.80
C VAL A 137 -4.04 -2.83 -0.14
N GLY A 138 -3.03 -3.71 -0.16
CA GLY A 138 -2.99 -4.99 0.53
C GLY A 138 -3.29 -4.86 2.02
N MET A 139 -2.59 -3.95 2.70
CA MET A 139 -2.83 -3.67 4.12
C MET A 139 -4.27 -3.21 4.40
N THR A 140 -4.85 -2.36 3.55
CA THR A 140 -6.24 -1.91 3.70
C THR A 140 -7.23 -3.04 3.53
N VAL A 141 -7.04 -3.85 2.49
CA VAL A 141 -7.91 -5.00 2.19
C VAL A 141 -7.79 -6.06 3.28
N GLN A 142 -6.60 -6.36 3.78
CA GLN A 142 -6.41 -7.28 4.89
C GLN A 142 -7.13 -6.77 6.15
N ALA A 143 -6.94 -5.51 6.51
CA ALA A 143 -7.63 -4.92 7.66
C ALA A 143 -9.15 -4.97 7.54
N LEU A 144 -9.68 -4.77 6.33
CA LEU A 144 -11.10 -4.88 6.03
C LEU A 144 -11.61 -6.32 6.22
N LEU A 145 -10.85 -7.31 5.76
CA LEU A 145 -11.18 -8.73 5.90
C LEU A 145 -11.14 -9.18 7.37
N ASP A 146 -10.14 -8.73 8.14
CA ASP A 146 -10.03 -9.06 9.57
C ASP A 146 -11.26 -8.59 10.37
N ILE A 147 -11.79 -7.41 10.03
CA ILE A 147 -13.03 -6.90 10.63
C ILE A 147 -14.23 -7.80 10.27
N SER A 148 -14.28 -8.29 9.03
CA SER A 148 -15.37 -9.19 8.60
C SER A 148 -15.37 -10.51 9.38
N VAL A 149 -14.20 -11.10 9.62
CA VAL A 149 -14.04 -12.33 10.41
C VAL A 149 -14.44 -12.08 11.85
N THR A 150 -13.95 -10.99 12.44
CA THR A 150 -14.29 -10.62 13.82
C THR A 150 -15.79 -10.48 14.00
N LYS A 151 -16.48 -9.77 13.10
CA LYS A 151 -17.94 -9.59 13.19
C LYS A 151 -18.70 -10.90 13.02
N ALA A 152 -18.27 -11.79 12.11
CA ALA A 152 -18.90 -13.09 11.90
C ALA A 152 -18.76 -14.04 13.11
N LEU A 153 -17.73 -13.87 13.95
CA LEU A 153 -17.56 -14.66 15.17
C LEU A 153 -18.46 -14.21 16.33
N PHE A 154 -19.05 -13.01 16.23
CA PHE A 154 -19.90 -12.42 17.29
C PHE A 154 -21.38 -12.27 16.87
N THR A 155 -21.78 -12.87 15.75
CA THR A 155 -23.16 -12.93 15.25
C THR A 155 -23.60 -14.38 15.11
#